data_AF-A0A101HS36-F1
#
_entry.id   AF-A0A101HS36-F1
#
_cell.length_a   1.000
_cell.length_b   1.000
_cell.length_c   1.000
_cell.angle_alpha   90.00
_cell.angle_beta   90.00
_cell.angle_gamma   90.00
#
_symmetry.space_group_name_H-M   'P 1'
#
loop_
_entity.id
_entity.type
_entity.pdbx_description
1 polymer ?
#
loop_
_entity_poly.entity_id
_entity_poly.type
_entity_poly.pdbx_seq_one_letter_code
_entity_poly.pdbx_strand_id
1 'polypeptide(L)' 'MKEKVQEALNKVRPFLQRDGGDVELVAVEDNGLVKVRLKGACGG' A
#
# COMPACT_ATOMS: atom_id res chain seq x y z
N MET A 1 12.82 2.74 -7.43
CA MET A 1 12.39 2.47 -6.04
C MET A 1 10.89 2.22 -5.94
N LYS A 2 10.06 3.04 -6.61
CA LYS A 2 8.61 2.87 -6.70
C LYS A 2 8.15 1.46 -7.09
N GLU A 3 8.73 0.84 -8.12
CA GLU A 3 8.36 -0.51 -8.57
C GLU A 3 8.57 -1.57 -7.47
N LYS A 4 9.69 -1.52 -6.75
CA LYS A 4 9.96 -2.45 -5.63
C LYS A 4 8.94 -2.30 -4.51
N VAL A 5 8.54 -1.06 -4.21
CA VAL A 5 7.48 -0.77 -3.23
C VAL A 5 6.13 -1.29 -3.73
N GLN A 6 5.82 -1.09 -5.01
CA GLN A 6 4.60 -1.59 -5.63
C GLN A 6 4.52 -3.13 -5.58
N GLU A 7 5.61 -3.84 -5.90
CA GLU A 7 5.68 -5.30 -5.79
C GLU A 7 5.50 -5.78 -4.35
N ALA A 8 6.11 -5.10 -3.38
CA ALA A 8 5.91 -5.42 -1.96
C ALA A 8 4.45 -5.23 -1.54
N LEU A 9 3.81 -4.11 -1.93
CA LEU A 9 2.40 -3.86 -1.64
C LEU A 9 1.50 -4.90 -2.31
N ASN A 10 1.78 -5.31 -3.54
CA ASN A 10 1.02 -6.35 -4.25
C ASN A 10 1.06 -7.71 -3.53
N LYS A 11 2.13 -8.02 -2.79
CA LYS A 11 2.21 -9.25 -1.99
C LYS A 11 1.35 -9.19 -0.73
N VAL A 12 1.14 -7.99 -0.17
CA VAL A 12 0.39 -7.79 1.09
C VAL A 12 -1.11 -7.56 0.83
N ARG A 13 -1.46 -6.93 -0.30
CA ARG A 13 -2.84 -6.65 -0.71
C ARG A 13 -3.84 -7.82 -0.57
N PRO A 14 -3.51 -9.06 -0.99
CA PRO A 14 -4.45 -10.17 -0.85
C PRO A 14 -4.87 -10.45 0.60
N PHE A 15 -3.98 -10.20 1.56
CA PHE A 15 -4.28 -10.35 2.98
C PHE A 15 -5.20 -9.22 3.47
N LEU A 16 -4.86 -7.97 3.15
CA LEU A 16 -5.68 -6.81 3.49
C LEU A 16 -7.10 -6.92 2.89
N GLN A 17 -7.21 -7.38 1.65
CA GLN A 17 -8.48 -7.56 0.95
C GLN A 17 -9.33 -8.67 1.56
N ARG A 18 -8.71 -9.75 2.06
CA ARG A 18 -9.42 -10.80 2.81
C ARG A 18 -10.05 -10.25 4.10
N ASP A 19 -9.39 -9.28 4.73
CA ASP A 19 -9.89 -8.60 5.93
C ASP A 19 -10.80 -7.40 5.59
N GLY A 20 -11.17 -7.21 4.30
CA GLY A 20 -12.08 -6.17 3.84
C GLY A 20 -11.44 -4.78 3.64
N GLY A 21 -10.12 -4.67 3.69
CA GLY A 21 -9.37 -3.45 3.45
C GLY A 21 -8.52 -3.46 2.18
N ASP A 22 -7.82 -2.36 1.91
CA ASP A 22 -6.84 -2.27 0.82
C ASP A 22 -5.85 -1.13 1.08
N VAL A 23 -4.78 -1.06 0.30
CA VAL A 23 -3.76 -0.02 0.37
C VAL A 23 -3.37 0.45 -1.03
N GLU A 24 -3.23 1.76 -1.22
CA GLU A 24 -2.79 2.38 -2.46
C GLU A 24 -1.50 3.18 -2.25
N LEU A 25 -0.53 3.02 -3.15
CA LEU A 25 0.69 3.81 -3.15
C LEU A 25 0.42 5.22 -3.70
N VAL A 26 0.65 6.25 -2.88
CA VAL A 26 0.45 7.66 -3.25
C VAL A 26 1.75 8.28 -3.76
N ALA A 27 2.84 8.13 -3.01
CA ALA A 27 4.15 8.68 -3.38
C ALA A 27 5.30 7.88 -2.77
N VAL A 28 6.45 7.96 -3.44
CA VAL A 28 7.75 7.52 -2.91
C VAL A 28 8.68 8.71 -3.08
N GLU A 29 9.06 9.32 -1.98
CA GLU A 29 9.94 10.48 -1.94
C GLU A 29 11.41 10.02 -2.00
N ASP A 30 12.32 10.89 -2.48
CA ASP A 30 13.74 10.56 -2.65
C ASP A 30 14.48 10.24 -1.35
N ASN A 31 13.96 10.70 -0.21
CA ASN A 31 14.48 10.37 1.12
C ASN A 31 14.02 8.98 1.64
N GLY A 32 13.33 8.21 0.80
CA GLY A 32 12.82 6.87 1.15
C GLY A 32 11.47 6.89 1.88
N LEU A 33 10.85 8.04 2.07
CA LEU A 33 9.53 8.13 2.70
C LEU A 33 8.43 7.72 1.73
N VAL A 34 7.63 6.73 2.13
CA VAL A 34 6.55 6.17 1.31
C VAL A 34 5.20 6.63 1.87
N LYS A 35 4.41 7.30 1.04
CA LYS A 35 3.05 7.72 1.37
C LYS A 35 2.07 6.73 0.78
N VAL A 36 1.19 6.19 1.61
CA VAL A 36 0.11 5.28 1.19
C VAL A 36 -1.24 5.79 1.67
N ARG A 37 -2.29 5.39 0.97
CA ARG A 37 -3.69 5.61 1.38
C ARG A 37 -4.33 4.26 1.69
N LEU A 38 -4.83 4.13 2.92
CA LEU A 38 -5.62 2.98 3.32
C LEU A 38 -7.06 3.12 2.78
N LYS A 39 -7.67 1.99 2.42
CA LYS A 39 -9.02 1.91 1.86
C LYS A 39 -9.80 0.77 2.52
N GLY A 40 -11.12 0.80 2.39
CA GLY A 40 -12.02 -0.21 2.97
C GLY A 40 -11.95 -0.22 4.50
N ALA A 41 -12.01 -1.41 5.09
CA ALA A 41 -11.93 -1.60 6.54
C ALA A 41 -10.62 -1.11 7.17
N CYS A 42 -9.55 -0.91 6.39
CA CYS A 42 -8.29 -0.34 6.88
C CYS A 42 -8.31 1.19 7.04
N GLY A 43 -9.29 1.88 6.44
CA GLY A 43 -9.39 3.34 6.42
C GLY A 43 -10.61 3.91 7.15
N GLY A 44 -11.28 3.08 7.95
CA GLY A 44 -12.40 3.47 8.82
C GLY A 44 -11.94 4.08 10.13
#